data_AF-A0A6L6BEK8-F1
#
_entry.id   AF-A0A6L6BEK8-F1
#
_cell.length_a   1.000
_cell.length_b   1.000
_cell.length_c   1.000
_cell.angle_alpha   90.00
_cell.angle_beta   90.00
_cell.angle_gamma   90.00
#
_symmetry.space_group_name_H-M   'P 1'
#
loop_
_entity.id
_entity.type
_entity.pdbx_description
1 polymer ?
#
loop_
_entity_poly.entity_id
_entity_poly.type
_entity_poly.pdbx_seq_one_letter_code
_entity_poly.pdbx_strand_id
1 'polypeptide(L)'
;HLMRDSAAVRLLKTIEEPPERMIFILLADQLVPALATINSRCVVVNFVRPDDAQIAAALISEGIKPDLAASVSRAASGNLGRARHLATDKFLVKRQEAFASIPSRLDGTGAQVAALVDELFEHIDEAAAPLLKAQVDELSTLEERVALTGERGSGRKALQDRHKRQLRKFKTDELRSGLATVAGAYHALVVSQPTPSNSDVYIQAIERIHKAMGVLGLNVNEELVLQSLFLQCPSLMQMPHIAPVN
;
A
#
# COMPACT_ATOMS: atom_id res chain seq x y z
N HIS A 1 11.11 13.36 9.32
CA HIS A 1 10.18 13.11 10.44
C HIS A 1 10.83 12.35 11.62
N LEU A 2 11.85 11.50 11.39
CA LEU A 2 12.52 10.75 12.48
C LEU A 2 13.66 11.51 13.20
N MET A 3 14.16 12.60 12.61
CA MET A 3 15.26 13.38 13.20
C MET A 3 14.71 14.34 14.26
N ARG A 4 15.25 14.27 15.49
CA ARG A 4 14.96 15.23 16.56
C ARG A 4 15.63 16.57 16.26
N ASP A 5 15.00 17.68 16.64
CA ASP A 5 15.50 19.04 16.37
C ASP A 5 16.94 19.26 16.87
N SER A 6 17.28 18.72 18.04
CA SER A 6 18.62 18.80 18.60
C SER A 6 19.69 18.05 17.80
N ALA A 7 19.32 17.00 17.06
CA ALA A 7 20.21 16.30 16.15
C ALA A 7 20.40 17.08 14.84
N ALA A 8 19.35 17.75 14.36
CA ALA A 8 19.40 18.62 13.17
C ALA A 8 20.44 19.74 13.33
N VAL A 9 20.41 20.41 14.49
CA VAL A 9 21.33 21.51 14.83
C VAL A 9 22.78 21.03 14.90
N ARG A 10 23.03 19.82 15.41
CA ARG A 10 24.38 19.27 15.51
C ARG A 10 24.97 18.87 14.16
N LEU A 11 24.13 18.43 13.22
CA LEU A 11 24.56 18.02 11.89
C LEU A 11 24.85 19.22 10.97
N LEU A 12 24.27 20.39 11.24
CA LEU A 12 24.43 21.59 10.41
C LEU A 12 25.90 21.96 10.20
N LYS A 13 26.69 22.03 11.27
CA LYS A 13 28.11 22.43 11.16
C LYS A 13 28.91 21.45 10.29
N THR A 14 28.63 20.16 10.39
CA THR A 14 29.31 19.12 9.61
C THR A 14 28.85 19.06 8.15
N ILE A 15 27.61 19.46 7.87
CA ILE A 15 27.08 19.57 6.49
C ILE A 15 27.60 20.83 5.80
N GLU A 16 27.79 21.93 6.53
CA GLU A 16 28.37 23.18 6.02
C GLU A 16 29.84 23.01 5.63
N GLU A 17 30.60 22.30 6.46
CA GLU A 17 32.04 22.09 6.27
C GLU A 17 32.34 20.59 6.25
N PRO A 18 31.92 19.85 5.20
CA PRO A 18 32.16 18.42 5.11
C PRO A 18 33.66 18.14 4.93
N PRO A 19 34.20 17.07 5.55
CA PRO A 19 35.53 16.57 5.24
C PRO A 19 35.69 16.27 3.74
N GLU A 20 36.89 16.46 3.17
CA GLU A 20 37.15 16.39 1.72
C GLU A 20 36.70 15.09 1.01
N ARG A 21 36.48 14.00 1.75
CA ARG A 21 36.09 12.69 1.20
C ARG A 21 34.75 12.17 1.75
N MET A 22 33.90 13.05 2.26
CA MET A 22 32.61 12.67 2.84
C MET A 22 31.46 13.18 1.98
N ILE A 23 30.56 12.26 1.61
CA ILE A 23 29.32 12.60 0.91
C ILE A 23 28.15 12.28 1.84
N PHE A 24 27.30 13.28 2.08
CA PHE A 24 26.06 13.11 2.83
C PHE A 24 24.91 12.82 1.87
N ILE A 25 24.22 11.69 2.10
CA ILE A 25 22.97 11.35 1.42
C ILE A 25 21.87 11.35 2.48
N LEU A 26 20.96 12.32 2.40
CA LEU A 26 19.84 12.46 3.32
C LEU A 26 18.55 12.02 2.64
N LEU A 27 17.82 11.10 3.26
CA LEU A 27 16.53 10.62 2.79
C LEU A 27 15.42 11.26 3.63
N ALA A 28 14.46 11.90 2.97
CA ALA A 28 13.31 12.51 3.60
C ALA A 28 12.05 12.29 2.76
N ASP A 29 10.98 11.77 3.39
CA ASP A 29 9.68 11.62 2.72
C ASP A 29 8.99 12.97 2.49
N GLN A 30 9.26 13.95 3.35
CA GLN A 30 8.73 15.31 3.28
C GLN A 30 9.72 16.33 3.86
N LEU A 31 9.82 17.49 3.20
CA LEU A 31 10.56 18.65 3.69
C LEU A 31 9.66 19.45 4.64
N VAL A 32 9.84 19.24 5.94
CA VAL A 32 9.16 20.04 6.97
C VAL A 32 9.93 21.34 7.24
N PRO A 33 9.27 22.43 7.68
CA PRO A 33 9.92 23.72 7.90
C PRO A 33 11.15 23.67 8.81
N ALA A 34 11.17 22.77 9.81
CA ALA A 34 12.30 22.56 10.71
C ALA A 34 13.59 22.10 10.00
N LEU A 35 13.50 21.59 8.76
CA LEU A 35 14.64 21.14 7.95
C LEU A 35 15.09 22.19 6.92
N ALA A 36 14.49 23.39 6.90
CA ALA A 36 14.77 24.40 5.89
C ALA A 36 16.26 24.80 5.80
N THR A 37 16.96 24.86 6.94
CA THR A 37 18.38 25.21 7.02
C THR A 37 19.30 24.11 6.49
N ILE A 38 18.93 22.84 6.63
CA ILE A 38 19.64 21.72 6.03
C ILE A 38 19.34 21.68 4.53
N ASN A 39 18.07 21.87 4.16
CA ASN A 39 17.62 21.87 2.78
C ASN A 39 18.34 22.93 1.92
N SER A 40 18.58 24.13 2.46
CA SER A 40 19.30 25.19 1.75
C SER A 40 20.77 24.88 1.46
N ARG A 41 21.34 23.83 2.07
CA ARG A 41 22.74 23.39 1.95
C ARG A 41 22.87 22.03 1.26
N CYS A 42 21.77 21.47 0.77
CA CYS A 42 21.74 20.20 0.06
C CYS A 42 21.20 20.40 -1.35
N VAL A 43 21.69 19.58 -2.29
CA VAL A 43 21.04 19.43 -3.60
C VAL A 43 19.82 18.54 -3.40
N VAL A 44 18.63 19.05 -3.76
CA VAL A 44 17.38 18.30 -3.65
C VAL A 44 17.17 17.46 -4.90
N VAL A 45 17.12 16.15 -4.72
CA VAL A 45 16.71 15.21 -5.77
C VAL A 45 15.32 14.67 -5.40
N ASN A 46 14.30 15.13 -6.11
CA ASN A 46 12.92 14.70 -5.89
C ASN A 46 12.65 13.37 -6.57
N PHE A 47 12.35 12.34 -5.78
CA PHE A 47 11.84 11.07 -6.28
C PHE A 47 10.32 11.13 -6.35
N VAL A 48 9.79 11.33 -7.54
CA VAL A 48 8.34 11.26 -7.80
C VAL A 48 7.95 9.81 -8.03
N ARG A 49 6.75 9.43 -7.58
CA ARG A 49 6.20 8.11 -7.92
C ARG A 49 6.02 8.02 -9.44
N PRO A 50 6.49 6.95 -10.08
CA PRO A 50 6.21 6.76 -11.49
C PRO A 50 4.70 6.66 -11.72
N ASP A 51 4.23 7.24 -12.82
CA ASP A 51 2.85 7.09 -13.24
C ASP A 51 2.57 5.67 -13.77
N ASP A 52 1.29 5.35 -13.98
CA ASP A 52 0.86 4.03 -14.43
C ASP A 52 1.46 3.67 -15.80
N ALA A 53 1.73 4.65 -16.68
CA ALA A 53 2.32 4.42 -17.99
C ALA A 53 3.81 4.08 -17.89
N GLN A 54 4.55 4.77 -17.01
CA GLN A 54 5.95 4.50 -16.71
C GLN A 54 6.13 3.12 -16.08
N ILE A 55 5.24 2.74 -15.15
CA ILE A 55 5.25 1.40 -14.56
C ILE A 55 4.94 0.34 -15.63
N ALA A 56 3.90 0.54 -16.46
CA ALA A 56 3.57 -0.41 -17.51
C ALA A 56 4.73 -0.58 -18.51
N ALA A 57 5.37 0.51 -18.94
CA ALA A 57 6.53 0.46 -19.83
C ALA A 57 7.71 -0.32 -19.22
N ALA A 58 7.99 -0.12 -17.93
CA ALA A 58 9.02 -0.87 -17.22
C ALA A 58 8.69 -2.37 -17.11
N LEU A 59 7.42 -2.72 -16.86
CA LEU A 59 7.00 -4.13 -16.83
C LEU A 59 7.09 -4.79 -18.22
N ILE A 60 6.73 -4.06 -19.27
CA ILE A 60 6.83 -4.56 -20.66
C ILE A 60 8.29 -4.81 -21.03
N SER A 61 9.22 -3.91 -20.67
CA SER A 61 10.65 -4.13 -20.92
C SER A 61 11.23 -5.30 -20.12
N GLU A 62 10.61 -5.65 -18.99
CA GLU A 62 10.90 -6.85 -18.20
C GLU A 62 10.23 -8.14 -18.75
N GLY A 63 9.48 -8.05 -19.85
CA GLY A 63 8.87 -9.20 -20.54
C GLY A 63 7.42 -9.51 -20.14
N ILE A 64 6.76 -8.63 -19.36
CA ILE A 64 5.35 -8.78 -19.02
C ILE A 64 4.46 -8.38 -20.21
N LYS A 65 3.39 -9.15 -20.46
CA LYS A 65 2.43 -8.86 -21.55
C LYS A 65 1.78 -7.48 -21.36
N PRO A 66 1.55 -6.69 -22.44
CA PRO A 66 1.01 -5.34 -22.35
C PRO A 66 -0.30 -5.21 -21.55
N ASP A 67 -1.26 -6.11 -21.79
CA ASP A 67 -2.56 -6.09 -21.10
C ASP A 67 -2.42 -6.29 -19.59
N LEU A 68 -1.52 -7.21 -19.20
CA LEU A 68 -1.21 -7.47 -17.79
C LEU A 68 -0.41 -6.33 -17.17
N ALA A 69 0.55 -5.75 -17.90
CA ALA A 69 1.32 -4.60 -17.44
C ALA A 69 0.42 -3.38 -17.17
N ALA A 70 -0.58 -3.15 -18.03
CA ALA A 70 -1.55 -2.06 -17.88
C ALA A 70 -2.51 -2.27 -16.70
N SER A 71 -2.96 -3.50 -16.45
CA SER A 71 -3.81 -3.79 -15.29
C SER A 71 -3.04 -3.72 -13.98
N VAL A 72 -1.82 -4.25 -13.96
CA VAL A 72 -0.93 -4.28 -12.80
C VAL A 72 -0.43 -2.89 -12.45
N SER A 73 -0.15 -2.02 -13.43
CA SER A 73 0.35 -0.67 -13.14
C SER A 73 -0.65 0.16 -12.32
N ARG A 74 -1.94 0.11 -12.67
CA ARG A 74 -3.03 0.73 -11.90
C ARG A 74 -3.09 0.19 -10.46
N ALA A 75 -2.96 -1.12 -10.31
CA ALA A 75 -2.98 -1.79 -9.00
C ALA A 75 -1.70 -1.55 -8.17
N ALA A 76 -0.61 -1.13 -8.81
CA ALA A 76 0.67 -0.89 -8.17
C ALA A 76 0.77 0.49 -7.48
N SER A 77 -0.16 1.42 -7.76
CA SER A 77 -0.26 2.73 -7.10
C SER A 77 1.08 3.50 -7.01
N GLY A 78 1.81 3.54 -8.13
CA GLY A 78 3.10 4.24 -8.21
C GLY A 78 4.29 3.49 -7.60
N ASN A 79 4.17 2.19 -7.30
CA ASN A 79 5.24 1.37 -6.73
C ASN A 79 5.66 0.25 -7.69
N LEU A 80 6.78 0.44 -8.40
CA LEU A 80 7.30 -0.55 -9.36
C LEU A 80 7.62 -1.91 -8.72
N GLY A 81 8.13 -1.92 -7.48
CA GLY A 81 8.40 -3.17 -6.76
C GLY A 81 7.11 -3.96 -6.51
N ARG A 82 6.04 -3.27 -6.08
CA ARG A 82 4.70 -3.85 -5.97
C ARG A 82 4.21 -4.36 -7.33
N ALA A 83 4.37 -3.56 -8.39
CA ALA A 83 3.99 -3.94 -9.74
C ALA A 83 4.62 -5.27 -10.18
N ARG A 84 5.92 -5.46 -9.94
CA ARG A 84 6.61 -6.73 -10.25
C ARG A 84 6.02 -7.92 -9.50
N HIS A 85 5.72 -7.75 -8.21
CA HIS A 85 5.08 -8.81 -7.43
C HIS A 85 3.69 -9.15 -7.99
N LEU A 86 2.88 -8.11 -8.23
CA LEU A 86 1.53 -8.24 -8.79
C LEU A 86 1.52 -8.88 -10.19
N ALA A 87 2.53 -8.61 -11.03
CA ALA A 87 2.64 -9.21 -12.35
C ALA A 87 2.83 -10.74 -12.33
N THR A 88 3.33 -11.28 -11.22
CA THR A 88 3.50 -12.73 -11.01
C THR A 88 2.37 -13.36 -10.19
N ASP A 89 1.45 -12.54 -9.69
CA ASP A 89 0.42 -12.96 -8.75
C ASP A 89 -0.84 -13.42 -9.49
N LYS A 90 -1.03 -14.75 -9.52
CA LYS A 90 -2.19 -15.39 -10.16
C LYS A 90 -3.50 -15.12 -9.43
N PHE A 91 -3.45 -14.71 -8.16
CA PHE A 91 -4.63 -14.47 -7.34
C PHE A 91 -5.03 -12.99 -7.30
N LEU A 92 -4.25 -12.10 -7.93
CA LEU A 92 -4.54 -10.66 -7.95
C LEU A 92 -5.97 -10.35 -8.42
N VAL A 93 -6.40 -10.98 -9.51
CA VAL A 93 -7.75 -10.79 -10.07
C VAL A 93 -8.81 -11.20 -9.04
N LYS A 94 -8.66 -12.39 -8.45
CA LYS A 94 -9.57 -12.89 -7.40
C LYS A 94 -9.65 -11.93 -6.21
N ARG A 95 -8.52 -11.35 -5.78
CA ARG A 95 -8.52 -10.37 -4.68
C ARG A 95 -9.21 -9.06 -5.07
N GLN A 96 -8.94 -8.57 -6.28
CA GLN A 96 -9.61 -7.37 -6.79
C GLN A 96 -11.11 -7.57 -6.90
N GLU A 97 -11.56 -8.74 -7.37
CA GLU A 97 -12.97 -9.12 -7.42
C GLU A 97 -13.57 -9.23 -6.01
N ALA A 98 -12.85 -9.82 -5.05
CA ALA A 98 -13.30 -9.88 -3.66
C ALA A 98 -13.57 -8.48 -3.11
N PHE A 99 -12.63 -7.54 -3.26
CA PHE A 99 -12.83 -6.14 -2.90
C PHE A 99 -13.95 -5.46 -3.69
N ALA A 100 -14.00 -5.62 -5.01
CA ALA A 100 -15.01 -4.99 -5.86
C ALA A 100 -16.44 -5.47 -5.52
N SER A 101 -16.58 -6.72 -5.08
CA SER A 101 -17.86 -7.32 -4.72
C SER A 101 -18.41 -6.87 -3.37
N ILE A 102 -17.57 -6.28 -2.49
CA ILE A 102 -17.96 -5.90 -1.13
C ILE A 102 -19.28 -5.12 -1.10
N PRO A 103 -19.46 -4.00 -1.83
CA PRO A 103 -20.71 -3.23 -1.78
C PRO A 103 -21.97 -4.05 -2.09
N SER A 104 -21.88 -5.03 -2.99
CA SER A 104 -22.99 -5.91 -3.37
C SER A 104 -23.27 -7.03 -2.38
N ARG A 105 -22.30 -7.39 -1.54
CA ARG A 105 -22.37 -8.48 -0.56
C ARG A 105 -22.68 -7.98 0.85
N LEU A 106 -22.65 -6.67 1.09
CA LEU A 106 -23.10 -6.10 2.36
C LEU A 106 -24.62 -6.30 2.50
N ASP A 107 -25.07 -6.70 3.68
CA ASP A 107 -26.50 -6.84 4.02
C ASP A 107 -26.91 -5.94 5.21
N GLY A 108 -25.96 -5.16 5.74
CA GLY A 108 -26.14 -4.29 6.91
C GLY A 108 -25.89 -4.99 8.26
N THR A 109 -25.58 -6.29 8.27
CA THR A 109 -25.30 -7.05 9.49
C THR A 109 -23.80 -7.10 9.82
N GLY A 110 -23.48 -7.12 11.11
CA GLY A 110 -22.10 -7.28 11.56
C GLY A 110 -21.52 -8.67 11.28
N ALA A 111 -22.36 -9.71 11.22
CA ALA A 111 -21.93 -11.07 10.91
C ALA A 111 -21.40 -11.17 9.47
N GLN A 112 -22.13 -10.59 8.51
CA GLN A 112 -21.70 -10.54 7.12
C GLN A 112 -20.43 -9.70 6.96
N VAL A 113 -20.35 -8.55 7.63
CA VAL A 113 -19.14 -7.72 7.62
C VAL A 113 -17.93 -8.48 8.16
N ALA A 114 -18.05 -9.18 9.29
CA ALA A 114 -16.95 -9.97 9.84
C ALA A 114 -16.48 -11.04 8.85
N ALA A 115 -17.41 -11.81 8.26
CA ALA A 115 -17.08 -12.84 7.27
C ALA A 115 -16.38 -12.27 6.02
N LEU A 116 -16.83 -11.12 5.52
CA LEU A 116 -16.18 -10.45 4.38
C LEU A 116 -14.77 -9.97 4.74
N VAL A 117 -14.58 -9.44 5.94
CA VAL A 117 -13.27 -8.97 6.39
C VAL A 117 -12.29 -10.14 6.55
N ASP A 118 -12.73 -11.25 7.14
CA ASP A 118 -11.93 -12.47 7.28
C ASP A 118 -11.47 -13.00 5.91
N GLU A 119 -12.39 -13.09 4.93
CA GLU A 119 -12.09 -13.50 3.55
C GLU A 119 -11.02 -12.58 2.91
N LEU A 120 -11.11 -11.26 3.11
CA LEU A 120 -10.12 -10.32 2.59
C LEU A 120 -8.74 -10.53 3.22
N PHE A 121 -8.67 -10.77 4.53
CA PHE A 121 -7.39 -11.04 5.20
C PHE A 121 -6.79 -12.36 4.77
N GLU A 122 -7.57 -13.43 4.61
CA GLU A 122 -7.11 -14.71 4.07
C GLU A 122 -6.46 -14.51 2.69
N HIS A 123 -7.12 -13.77 1.80
CA HIS A 123 -6.60 -13.43 0.48
C HIS A 123 -5.30 -12.62 0.53
N ILE A 124 -5.20 -11.64 1.42
CA ILE A 124 -3.97 -10.84 1.60
C ILE A 124 -2.82 -11.71 2.14
N ASP A 125 -3.12 -12.64 3.04
CA ASP A 125 -2.13 -13.55 3.60
C ASP A 125 -1.62 -14.55 2.56
N GLU A 126 -2.50 -15.09 1.71
CA GLU A 126 -2.12 -15.88 0.54
C GLU A 126 -1.20 -15.09 -0.40
N ALA A 127 -1.51 -13.82 -0.65
CA ALA A 127 -0.69 -12.94 -1.49
C ALA A 127 0.68 -12.62 -0.88
N ALA A 128 0.79 -12.63 0.45
CA ALA A 128 2.03 -12.41 1.17
C ALA A 128 2.94 -13.66 1.21
N ALA A 129 2.42 -14.85 0.88
CA ALA A 129 3.16 -16.11 0.99
C ALA A 129 4.49 -16.14 0.20
N PRO A 130 4.58 -15.65 -1.07
CA PRO A 130 5.86 -15.60 -1.79
C PRO A 130 6.88 -14.67 -1.12
N LEU A 131 6.43 -13.55 -0.56
CA LEU A 131 7.28 -12.62 0.17
C LEU A 131 7.81 -13.28 1.45
N LEU A 132 6.94 -13.93 2.23
CA LEU A 132 7.32 -14.64 3.45
C LEU A 132 8.32 -15.76 3.16
N LYS A 133 8.12 -16.50 2.06
CA LYS A 133 9.08 -17.53 1.62
C LYS A 133 10.47 -16.93 1.33
N ALA A 134 10.52 -15.84 0.55
CA ALA A 134 11.79 -15.16 0.27
C ALA A 134 12.49 -14.64 1.54
N GLN A 135 11.72 -14.21 2.55
CA GLN A 135 12.28 -13.78 3.83
C GLN A 135 12.87 -14.95 4.63
N VAL A 136 12.24 -16.13 4.59
CA VAL A 136 12.79 -17.36 5.19
C VAL A 136 14.11 -17.74 4.52
N ASP A 137 14.15 -17.70 3.18
CA ASP A 137 15.35 -18.02 2.40
C ASP A 137 16.49 -16.99 2.65
N GLU A 138 16.16 -15.70 2.81
CA GLU A 138 17.15 -14.66 3.15
C GLU A 138 17.70 -14.84 4.59
N LEU A 139 16.87 -15.33 5.52
CA LEU A 139 17.31 -15.63 6.88
C LEU A 139 18.21 -16.86 6.95
N SER A 140 17.89 -17.94 6.21
CA SER A 140 18.70 -19.16 6.19
C SER A 140 20.09 -18.89 5.59
N THR A 141 20.15 -18.19 4.47
CA THR A 141 21.43 -17.81 3.83
C THR A 141 22.30 -16.92 4.72
N LEU A 142 21.68 -16.06 5.54
CA LEU A 142 22.40 -15.28 6.54
C LEU A 142 22.95 -16.17 7.67
N GLU A 143 22.15 -17.11 8.17
CA GLU A 143 22.57 -18.08 9.20
C GLU A 143 23.74 -18.95 8.72
N GLU A 144 23.68 -19.46 7.50
CA GLU A 144 24.76 -20.23 6.87
C GLU A 144 26.05 -19.41 6.76
N ARG A 145 25.95 -18.15 6.31
CA ARG A 145 27.11 -17.25 6.21
C ARG A 145 27.75 -17.01 7.58
N VAL A 146 26.96 -16.70 8.59
CA VAL A 146 27.45 -16.42 9.96
C VAL A 146 28.11 -17.66 10.56
N ALA A 147 27.56 -18.86 10.30
CA ALA A 147 28.17 -20.11 10.72
C ALA A 147 29.55 -20.35 10.08
N LEU A 148 29.72 -19.96 8.81
CA LEU A 148 30.99 -20.10 8.07
C LEU A 148 32.05 -19.05 8.47
N THR A 149 31.66 -17.79 8.69
CA THR A 149 32.61 -16.67 8.91
C THR A 149 32.91 -16.39 10.38
N GLY A 150 32.07 -16.84 11.32
CA GLY A 150 32.24 -16.58 12.75
C GLY A 150 32.05 -15.11 13.15
N GLU A 151 31.44 -14.29 12.29
CA GLU A 151 31.23 -12.85 12.52
C GLU A 151 30.39 -12.59 13.79
N ARG A 152 30.91 -11.74 14.69
CA ARG A 152 30.18 -11.28 15.89
C ARG A 152 29.21 -10.15 15.53
N GLY A 153 27.92 -10.48 15.48
CA GLY A 153 26.83 -9.52 15.22
C GLY A 153 26.17 -9.77 13.88
N SER A 154 25.29 -10.77 13.81
CA SER A 154 24.80 -11.38 12.56
C SER A 154 23.95 -10.50 11.63
N GLY A 155 23.65 -9.24 11.97
CA GLY A 155 22.66 -8.45 11.24
C GLY A 155 21.23 -9.03 11.28
N ARG A 156 21.02 -10.19 11.94
CA ARG A 156 19.74 -10.92 12.01
C ARG A 156 18.60 -10.05 12.52
N LYS A 157 18.85 -9.29 13.59
CA LYS A 157 17.82 -8.42 14.18
C LYS A 157 17.42 -7.31 13.21
N ALA A 158 18.40 -6.67 12.55
CA ALA A 158 18.14 -5.64 11.54
C ALA A 158 17.38 -6.22 10.33
N LEU A 159 17.73 -7.43 9.90
CA LEU A 159 17.06 -8.14 8.82
C LEU A 159 15.61 -8.48 9.18
N GLN A 160 15.37 -9.07 10.35
CA GLN A 160 14.02 -9.35 10.84
C GLN A 160 13.16 -8.09 10.97
N ASP A 161 13.74 -6.97 11.44
CA ASP A 161 13.02 -5.71 11.54
C ASP A 161 12.70 -5.14 10.14
N ARG A 162 13.58 -5.31 9.16
CA ARG A 162 13.31 -5.00 7.74
C ARG A 162 12.18 -5.88 7.20
N HIS A 163 12.21 -7.19 7.44
CA HIS A 163 11.17 -8.14 7.02
C HIS A 163 9.80 -7.80 7.60
N LYS A 164 9.72 -7.48 8.90
CA LYS A 164 8.49 -7.02 9.56
C LYS A 164 7.94 -5.75 8.93
N ARG A 165 8.80 -4.77 8.64
CA ARG A 165 8.39 -3.52 7.97
C ARG A 165 7.90 -3.78 6.55
N GLN A 166 8.58 -4.65 5.82
CA GLN A 166 8.22 -5.01 4.46
C GLN A 166 6.86 -5.70 4.40
N LEU A 167 6.61 -6.66 5.31
CA LEU A 167 5.32 -7.35 5.40
C LEU A 167 4.19 -6.38 5.78
N ARG A 168 4.41 -5.52 6.79
CA ARG A 168 3.43 -4.49 7.17
C ARG A 168 3.10 -3.59 5.99
N LYS A 169 4.12 -3.07 5.30
CA LYS A 169 3.93 -2.23 4.11
C LYS A 169 3.16 -2.97 3.02
N PHE A 170 3.47 -4.24 2.78
CA PHE A 170 2.76 -5.05 1.79
C PHE A 170 1.26 -5.16 2.12
N LYS A 171 0.91 -5.53 3.36
CA LYS A 171 -0.50 -5.65 3.79
C LYS A 171 -1.23 -4.30 3.71
N THR A 172 -0.61 -3.23 4.19
CA THR A 172 -1.18 -1.87 4.10
C THR A 172 -1.39 -1.43 2.65
N ASP A 173 -0.46 -1.75 1.74
CA ASP A 173 -0.59 -1.43 0.31
C ASP A 173 -1.71 -2.26 -0.35
N GLU A 174 -1.87 -3.55 0.00
CA GLU A 174 -2.99 -4.38 -0.46
C GLU A 174 -4.33 -3.83 0.02
N LEU A 175 -4.47 -3.51 1.30
CA LEU A 175 -5.69 -2.93 1.86
C LEU A 175 -6.02 -1.58 1.19
N ARG A 176 -5.02 -0.71 0.99
CA ARG A 176 -5.22 0.58 0.33
C ARG A 176 -5.67 0.40 -1.13
N SER A 177 -5.04 -0.52 -1.86
CA SER A 177 -5.43 -0.86 -3.23
C SER A 177 -6.84 -1.43 -3.29
N GLY A 178 -7.19 -2.35 -2.40
CA GLY A 178 -8.51 -2.96 -2.34
C GLY A 178 -9.61 -1.97 -1.97
N LEU A 179 -9.37 -1.10 -0.98
CA LEU A 179 -10.27 -0.01 -0.62
C LEU A 179 -10.48 0.99 -1.77
N ALA A 180 -9.45 1.29 -2.57
CA ALA A 180 -9.62 2.09 -3.78
C ALA A 180 -10.56 1.41 -4.79
N THR A 181 -10.49 0.08 -4.93
CA THR A 181 -11.44 -0.69 -5.75
C THR A 181 -12.88 -0.59 -5.21
N VAL A 182 -13.08 -0.68 -3.89
CA VAL A 182 -14.40 -0.49 -3.26
C VAL A 182 -14.94 0.91 -3.53
N ALA A 183 -14.11 1.95 -3.37
CA ALA A 183 -14.49 3.32 -3.69
C ALA A 183 -14.87 3.50 -5.17
N GLY A 184 -14.12 2.86 -6.07
CA GLY A 184 -14.42 2.83 -7.51
C GLY A 184 -15.78 2.21 -7.83
N ALA A 185 -16.18 1.15 -7.12
CA ALA A 185 -17.49 0.53 -7.29
C ALA A 185 -18.63 1.48 -6.90
N TYR A 186 -18.51 2.19 -5.78
CA TYR A 186 -19.48 3.25 -5.42
C TYR A 186 -19.48 4.42 -6.40
N HIS A 187 -18.29 4.84 -6.87
CA HIS A 187 -18.17 5.93 -7.82
C HIS A 187 -18.86 5.60 -9.16
N ALA A 188 -18.74 4.36 -9.64
CA ALA A 188 -19.42 3.91 -10.86
C ALA A 188 -20.96 4.02 -10.77
N LEU A 189 -21.53 3.80 -9.58
CA LEU A 189 -22.96 3.98 -9.33
C LEU A 189 -23.38 5.45 -9.34
N VAL A 190 -22.59 6.33 -8.71
CA VAL A 190 -22.83 7.78 -8.73
C VAL A 190 -22.86 8.30 -10.17
N VAL A 191 -21.93 7.84 -11.02
CA VAL A 191 -21.86 8.25 -12.43
C VAL A 191 -23.03 7.70 -13.25
N SER A 192 -23.46 6.45 -12.99
CA SER A 192 -24.53 5.81 -13.76
C SER A 192 -25.95 6.20 -13.32
N GLN A 193 -26.12 6.73 -12.10
CA GLN A 193 -27.41 7.17 -11.56
C GLN A 193 -27.36 8.65 -11.13
N PRO A 194 -27.52 9.61 -12.07
CA PRO A 194 -27.44 11.04 -11.77
C PRO A 194 -28.64 11.61 -10.98
N THR A 195 -29.59 10.77 -10.56
CA THR A 195 -30.75 11.22 -9.77
C THR A 195 -30.34 11.52 -8.32
N PRO A 196 -30.65 12.71 -7.76
CA PRO A 196 -30.06 13.20 -6.51
C PRO A 196 -30.36 12.39 -5.23
N SER A 197 -31.34 11.49 -5.24
CA SER A 197 -31.88 10.96 -3.98
C SER A 197 -30.95 10.03 -3.22
N ASN A 198 -30.00 9.36 -3.90
CA ASN A 198 -29.11 8.36 -3.28
C ASN A 198 -27.61 8.64 -3.45
N SER A 199 -27.22 9.60 -4.30
CA SER A 199 -25.81 9.90 -4.59
C SER A 199 -25.03 10.33 -3.34
N ASP A 200 -25.66 11.08 -2.44
CA ASP A 200 -25.04 11.57 -1.21
C ASP A 200 -24.56 10.42 -0.30
N VAL A 201 -25.31 9.32 -0.23
CA VAL A 201 -24.94 8.16 0.61
C VAL A 201 -23.68 7.48 0.08
N TYR A 202 -23.57 7.36 -1.25
CA TYR A 202 -22.39 6.79 -1.90
C TYR A 202 -21.17 7.72 -1.82
N ILE A 203 -21.37 9.03 -1.96
CA ILE A 203 -20.30 10.03 -1.76
C ILE A 203 -19.74 9.94 -0.34
N GLN A 204 -20.61 9.90 0.68
CA GLN A 204 -20.17 9.74 2.07
C GLN A 204 -19.45 8.40 2.30
N ALA A 205 -19.86 7.32 1.64
CA ALA A 205 -19.14 6.04 1.70
C ALA A 205 -17.72 6.17 1.13
N ILE A 206 -17.57 6.82 -0.03
CA ILE A 206 -16.27 7.09 -0.66
C ILE A 206 -15.37 7.93 0.28
N GLU A 207 -15.92 8.97 0.91
CA GLU A 207 -15.17 9.79 1.88
C GLU A 207 -14.70 8.97 3.09
N ARG A 208 -15.57 8.11 3.64
CA ARG A 208 -15.21 7.19 4.74
C ARG A 208 -14.10 6.22 4.32
N ILE A 209 -14.16 5.68 3.11
CA ILE A 209 -13.13 4.80 2.56
C ILE A 209 -11.80 5.53 2.43
N HIS A 210 -11.77 6.73 1.86
CA HIS A 210 -10.54 7.52 1.75
C HIS A 210 -9.97 7.88 3.13
N LYS A 211 -10.82 8.20 4.11
CA LYS A 211 -10.41 8.42 5.50
C LYS A 211 -9.78 7.16 6.11
N ALA A 212 -10.39 5.99 5.89
CA ALA A 212 -9.85 4.71 6.34
C ALA A 212 -8.48 4.43 5.70
N MET A 213 -8.34 4.64 4.38
CA MET A 213 -7.05 4.54 3.68
C MET A 213 -5.99 5.45 4.30
N GLY A 214 -6.37 6.66 4.74
CA GLY A 214 -5.47 7.58 5.43
C GLY A 214 -4.88 7.03 6.73
N VAL A 215 -5.68 6.29 7.51
CA VAL A 215 -5.27 5.81 8.85
C VAL A 215 -4.58 4.45 8.84
N LEU A 216 -4.68 3.65 7.77
CA LEU A 216 -4.00 2.34 7.67
C LEU A 216 -2.47 2.42 7.78
N GLY A 217 -1.88 3.60 7.58
CA GLY A 217 -0.44 3.84 7.80
C GLY A 217 -0.06 4.12 9.26
N LEU A 218 -1.04 4.29 10.14
CA LEU A 218 -0.86 4.45 11.58
C LEU A 218 -0.95 3.06 12.22
N ASN A 219 -0.32 2.83 13.38
CA ASN A 219 -0.31 1.53 14.06
C ASN A 219 -1.70 1.20 14.66
N VAL A 220 -2.69 0.98 13.78
CA VAL A 220 -4.10 0.71 14.06
C VAL A 220 -4.38 -0.78 13.95
N ASN A 221 -5.51 -1.21 14.51
CA ASN A 221 -6.05 -2.53 14.23
C ASN A 221 -6.79 -2.49 12.88
N GLU A 222 -6.17 -3.02 11.83
CA GLU A 222 -6.67 -3.01 10.46
C GLU A 222 -8.05 -3.70 10.35
N GLU A 223 -8.25 -4.80 11.07
CA GLU A 223 -9.50 -5.56 11.08
C GLU A 223 -10.67 -4.73 11.62
N LEU A 224 -10.49 -4.10 12.78
CA LEU A 224 -11.51 -3.23 13.37
C LEU A 224 -11.80 -2.00 12.50
N VAL A 225 -10.78 -1.46 11.82
CA VAL A 225 -10.97 -0.36 10.88
C VAL A 225 -11.86 -0.79 9.72
N LEU A 226 -11.60 -1.96 9.12
CA LEU A 226 -12.40 -2.49 8.02
C LEU A 226 -13.82 -2.84 8.46
N GLN A 227 -13.99 -3.52 9.59
CA GLN A 227 -15.32 -3.88 10.12
C GLN A 227 -16.16 -2.62 10.40
N SER A 228 -15.58 -1.63 11.08
CA SER A 228 -16.26 -0.36 11.37
C SER A 228 -16.61 0.41 10.08
N LEU A 229 -15.71 0.41 9.10
CA LEU A 229 -15.92 1.05 7.80
C LEU A 229 -17.09 0.39 7.06
N PHE A 230 -17.07 -0.92 6.90
CA PHE A 230 -18.06 -1.65 6.10
C PHE A 230 -19.44 -1.69 6.74
N LEU A 231 -19.53 -1.66 8.08
CA LEU A 231 -20.80 -1.45 8.80
C LEU A 231 -21.46 -0.11 8.47
N GLN A 232 -20.68 0.91 8.12
CA GLN A 232 -21.16 2.25 7.76
C GLN A 232 -21.35 2.46 6.26
N CYS A 233 -21.01 1.46 5.45
CA CYS A 233 -21.16 1.52 3.99
C CYS A 233 -22.56 1.02 3.57
N PRO A 234 -23.20 1.67 2.59
CA PRO A 234 -24.52 1.26 2.12
C PRO A 234 -24.46 -0.08 1.37
N SER A 235 -25.42 -0.96 1.65
CA SER A 235 -25.63 -2.19 0.89
C SER A 235 -26.19 -1.90 -0.50
N LEU A 236 -25.61 -2.53 -1.53
CA LEU A 236 -26.20 -2.53 -2.87
C LEU A 236 -27.17 -3.70 -3.10
N MET A 237 -27.26 -4.65 -2.15
CA MET A 237 -28.18 -5.78 -2.22
C MET A 237 -29.65 -5.35 -2.12
N GLN A 238 -29.92 -4.19 -1.52
CA GLN A 238 -31.26 -3.65 -1.30
C GLN A 238 -31.83 -2.86 -2.49
N MET A 239 -31.22 -2.94 -3.68
CA MET A 239 -31.77 -2.31 -4.88
C MET A 239 -32.75 -3.26 -5.59
N PRO A 240 -33.95 -2.81 -5.99
CA PRO A 240 -34.77 -3.56 -6.93
C PRO A 240 -33.98 -3.70 -8.24
N HIS A 241 -33.88 -4.94 -8.75
CA HIS A 241 -33.27 -5.30 -10.03
C HIS A 241 -33.48 -4.21 -11.10
N ILE A 242 -32.42 -3.50 -11.48
CA ILE A 242 -32.41 -2.78 -12.75
C ILE A 242 -32.00 -3.82 -13.79
N ALA A 243 -32.93 -4.11 -14.72
CA ALA A 243 -32.74 -5.04 -15.82
C ALA A 243 -31.51 -4.63 -16.67
N PRO A 244 -30.81 -5.60 -17.30
CA PRO A 244 -29.71 -5.29 -18.20
C PRO A 244 -30.23 -4.41 -19.36
N VAL A 245 -29.57 -3.27 -19.57
CA VAL A 245 -29.75 -2.44 -20.75
C VAL A 245 -29.14 -3.22 -21.93
N ASN A 246 -29.97 -3.54 -22.92
CA ASN A 246 -29.57 -4.10 -24.22
C ASN A 246 -28.71 -3.13 -25.02
#